data_AF-A0A9P8B8P6-F1
#
_entry.id   AF-A0A9P8B8P6-F1
#
_cell.length_a   1.000
_cell.length_b   1.000
_cell.length_c   1.000
_cell.angle_alpha   90.00
_cell.angle_beta   90.00
_cell.angle_gamma   90.00
#
_symmetry.space_group_name_H-M   'P 1'
#
loop_
_entity.id
_entity.type
_entity.pdbx_description
1 polymer ?
#
loop_
_entity_poly.entity_id
_entity_poly.type
_entity_poly.pdbx_seq_one_letter_code
_entity_poly.pdbx_strand_id
1 'polypeptide(L)'
;MSVPDFKPYVPATGIYLFKNASGETMMDLINGGDTEPKNVVKSYARVVNASFRNQYWYTVDAKDQNQKGAFHFVNIRTGTYLHADGDDGQYSLTVKPKASEVTQQQRQLWYLYQTDDKYCRIQNAYAKGDNDITGFLTLAEQSSENYVPIRLASLNEDDTQLWRLNNRARTGAEIQKMAEHIPLLKDAKSLLPTLPYLQVPNPMFASICKEAKAKGDILDLNHARFDQQQIFAFKEAVDNWANASLKADKFFVLTGLAFGEKNGSPQTSVWGLEDQSQEELKDIAFFDILKVNFSADAPTFTPKSVFF
;
A
#
# COMPACT_ATOMS: atom_id res chain seq x y z
N MET A 1 11.25 23.23 -27.17
CA MET A 1 11.53 21.80 -26.92
C MET A 1 10.23 21.05 -27.18
N SER A 2 10.18 20.09 -28.08
CA SER A 2 8.94 19.34 -28.36
C SER A 2 8.58 18.48 -27.15
N VAL A 3 7.28 18.42 -26.81
CA VAL A 3 6.76 17.52 -25.78
C VAL A 3 7.19 16.08 -26.13
N PRO A 4 7.96 15.40 -25.26
CA PRO A 4 8.26 13.98 -25.47
C PRO A 4 6.93 13.23 -25.62
N ASP A 5 6.87 12.28 -26.55
CA ASP A 5 5.70 11.42 -26.70
C ASP A 5 5.60 10.48 -25.50
N PHE A 6 4.98 10.97 -24.44
CA PHE A 6 4.82 10.23 -23.20
C PHE A 6 3.76 9.16 -23.38
N LYS A 7 4.17 7.88 -23.27
CA LYS A 7 3.23 6.77 -23.21
C LYS A 7 2.47 6.80 -21.86
N PRO A 8 1.14 6.90 -21.86
CA PRO A 8 0.37 6.83 -20.62
C PRO A 8 0.65 5.53 -19.87
N TYR A 9 0.94 5.63 -18.58
CA TYR A 9 1.06 4.51 -17.67
C TYR A 9 -0.26 4.34 -16.91
N VAL A 10 -0.87 3.16 -17.04
CA VAL A 10 -2.11 2.82 -16.34
C VAL A 10 -1.76 1.78 -15.28
N PRO A 11 -1.43 2.19 -14.03
CA PRO A 11 -1.27 1.23 -12.96
C PRO A 11 -2.59 0.48 -12.73
N ALA A 12 -2.50 -0.76 -12.27
CA ALA A 12 -3.66 -1.43 -11.69
C ALA A 12 -4.17 -0.64 -10.49
N THR A 13 -5.48 -0.66 -10.23
CA THR A 13 -6.01 -0.15 -8.95
C THR A 13 -5.38 -0.94 -7.81
N GLY A 14 -4.67 -0.24 -6.93
CA GLY A 14 -3.85 -0.89 -5.90
C GLY A 14 -3.25 0.11 -4.93
N ILE A 15 -2.54 -0.40 -3.93
CA ILE A 15 -1.88 0.40 -2.90
C ILE A 15 -0.40 0.40 -3.17
N TYR A 16 0.21 1.57 -3.29
CA TYR A 16 1.58 1.72 -3.77
C TYR A 16 2.45 2.48 -2.77
N LEU A 17 3.74 2.16 -2.81
CA LEU A 17 4.80 3.05 -2.35
C LEU A 17 5.35 3.80 -3.56
N PHE A 18 5.48 5.10 -3.41
CA PHE A 18 6.06 5.97 -4.42
C PHE A 18 7.49 6.26 -4.00
N LYS A 19 8.46 5.57 -4.62
CA LYS A 19 9.89 5.74 -4.35
C LYS A 19 10.49 6.66 -5.40
N ASN A 20 11.15 7.73 -4.97
CA ASN A 20 11.90 8.59 -5.88
C ASN A 20 13.22 7.94 -6.28
N ALA A 21 13.61 8.00 -7.56
CA ALA A 21 14.83 7.38 -8.06
C ALA A 21 16.10 8.07 -7.57
N SER A 22 16.08 9.40 -7.41
CA SER A 22 17.26 10.17 -7.00
C SER A 22 17.55 10.05 -5.51
N GLY A 23 16.54 10.31 -4.67
CA GLY A 23 16.70 10.27 -3.22
C GLY A 23 16.56 8.87 -2.61
N GLU A 24 16.06 7.89 -3.36
CA GLU A 24 15.70 6.56 -2.87
C GLU A 24 14.74 6.57 -1.65
N THR A 25 14.04 7.68 -1.47
CA THR A 25 13.08 7.96 -0.39
C THR A 25 11.63 7.77 -0.87
N MET A 26 10.71 7.63 0.07
CA MET A 26 9.29 7.42 -0.17
C MET A 26 8.51 8.73 -0.05
N MET A 27 7.43 8.87 -0.82
CA MET A 27 6.43 9.90 -0.59
C MET A 27 5.68 9.62 0.73
N ASP A 28 5.79 10.53 1.69
CA ASP A 28 5.29 10.35 3.05
C ASP A 28 4.39 11.53 3.46
N LEU A 29 3.22 11.21 4.03
CA LEU A 29 2.39 12.18 4.74
C LEU A 29 2.97 12.45 6.14
N ILE A 30 3.70 13.56 6.25
CA ILE A 30 4.40 13.94 7.48
C ILE A 30 3.41 14.27 8.60
N ASN A 31 3.75 13.88 9.83
CA ASN A 31 2.98 14.19 11.05
C ASN A 31 1.52 13.72 11.06
N GLY A 32 1.15 12.69 10.29
CA GLY A 32 -0.23 12.15 10.29
C GLY A 32 -0.78 11.68 11.66
N GLY A 33 -0.04 11.85 12.77
CA GLY A 33 -0.40 11.45 14.13
C GLY A 33 -0.12 12.45 15.26
N ASP A 34 0.39 13.65 14.99
CA ASP A 34 0.51 14.69 16.03
C ASP A 34 -0.65 15.67 15.94
N THR A 35 -1.01 16.29 17.07
CA THR A 35 -2.16 17.19 17.25
C THR A 35 -2.15 18.47 16.42
N GLU A 36 -1.14 18.67 15.55
CA GLU A 36 -1.14 19.73 14.55
C GLU A 36 -1.07 19.17 13.12
N PRO A 37 -2.13 19.35 12.31
CA PRO A 37 -2.18 18.84 10.95
C PRO A 37 -1.37 19.75 10.03
N LYS A 38 -0.05 19.54 9.99
CA LYS A 38 0.68 19.89 8.77
C LYS A 38 0.42 18.75 7.80
N ASN A 39 -0.71 18.82 7.08
CA ASN A 39 -1.15 17.91 6.01
C ASN A 39 -0.18 17.96 4.81
N VAL A 40 1.12 17.92 5.04
CA VAL A 40 2.18 18.18 4.07
C VAL A 40 2.83 16.87 3.69
N VAL A 41 3.11 16.73 2.40
CA VAL A 41 3.75 15.55 1.83
C VAL A 41 5.20 15.87 1.52
N LYS A 42 6.13 15.04 2.02
CA LYS A 42 7.57 15.17 1.81
C LYS A 42 8.20 13.81 1.58
N SER A 43 9.49 13.79 1.28
CA SER A 43 10.24 12.54 1.26
C SER A 43 10.48 12.02 2.69
N TYR A 44 10.56 10.71 2.84
CA TYR A 44 11.02 10.07 4.06
C TYR A 44 11.63 8.70 3.75
N ALA A 45 12.58 8.25 4.55
CA ALA A 45 13.14 6.91 4.47
C ALA A 45 12.04 5.85 4.63
N ARG A 46 12.26 4.63 4.12
CA ARG A 46 11.26 3.57 4.18
C ARG A 46 10.87 3.22 5.62
N VAL A 47 9.58 3.20 5.93
CA VAL A 47 9.04 2.79 7.24
C VAL A 47 8.29 1.45 7.16
N VAL A 48 8.59 0.54 8.09
CA VAL A 48 7.96 -0.79 8.20
C VAL A 48 7.22 -1.01 9.53
N ASN A 49 7.28 -0.04 10.46
CA ASN A 49 6.54 -0.05 11.71
C ASN A 49 5.16 0.61 11.55
N ALA A 50 4.46 0.92 12.65
CA ALA A 50 3.11 1.49 12.63
C ALA A 50 2.94 2.78 11.80
N SER A 51 4.01 3.52 11.52
CA SER A 51 3.94 4.73 10.68
C SER A 51 3.98 4.42 9.17
N PHE A 52 4.13 3.15 8.76
CA PHE A 52 4.17 2.75 7.33
C PHE A 52 2.98 3.28 6.53
N ARG A 53 1.81 3.36 7.17
CA ARG A 53 0.54 3.83 6.61
C ARG A 53 0.57 5.27 6.10
N ASN A 54 1.55 6.08 6.53
CA ASN A 54 1.79 7.42 5.95
C ASN A 54 2.36 7.36 4.52
N GLN A 55 3.03 6.26 4.16
CA GLN A 55 3.73 6.10 2.88
C GLN A 55 2.93 5.33 1.84
N TYR A 56 1.77 4.79 2.22
CA TYR A 56 0.96 3.93 1.38
C TYR A 56 -0.17 4.74 0.77
N TRP A 57 -0.22 4.71 -0.55
CA TRP A 57 -1.13 5.52 -1.34
C TRP A 57 -1.98 4.60 -2.21
N TYR A 58 -3.29 4.62 -1.98
CA TYR A 58 -4.27 3.90 -2.79
C TYR A 58 -4.54 4.68 -4.07
N THR A 59 -4.39 4.01 -5.21
CA THR A 59 -4.60 4.57 -6.54
C THR A 59 -6.02 4.25 -7.00
N VAL A 60 -6.83 5.29 -7.24
CA VAL A 60 -8.22 5.16 -7.67
C VAL A 60 -8.36 5.79 -9.04
N ASP A 61 -8.88 5.03 -10.00
CA ASP A 61 -9.12 5.55 -11.35
C ASP A 61 -10.24 6.61 -11.32
N ALA A 62 -10.01 7.76 -11.95
CA ALA A 62 -10.95 8.89 -12.00
C ALA A 62 -11.97 8.78 -13.15
N LYS A 63 -12.32 7.55 -13.58
CA LYS A 63 -13.36 7.32 -14.60
C LYS A 63 -14.69 7.97 -14.26
N ASP A 64 -15.01 8.08 -12.97
CA ASP A 64 -16.24 8.72 -12.46
C ASP A 64 -16.33 10.21 -12.83
N GLN A 65 -15.21 10.84 -13.18
CA GLN A 65 -15.10 12.25 -13.53
C GLN A 65 -14.88 12.49 -15.04
N ASN A 66 -15.06 11.47 -15.89
CA ASN A 66 -14.79 11.52 -17.33
C ASN A 66 -13.32 11.89 -17.68
N GLN A 67 -12.38 11.72 -16.75
CA GLN A 67 -10.95 12.01 -16.93
C GLN A 67 -10.20 10.72 -17.25
N LYS A 68 -10.24 10.31 -18.52
CA LYS A 68 -9.61 9.06 -18.97
C LYS A 68 -8.10 9.09 -18.72
N GLY A 69 -7.60 8.11 -17.98
CA GLY A 69 -6.16 7.96 -17.69
C GLY A 69 -5.65 8.84 -16.53
N ALA A 70 -6.55 9.50 -15.80
CA ALA A 70 -6.22 10.20 -14.57
C ALA A 70 -6.54 9.35 -13.33
N PHE A 71 -5.81 9.61 -12.25
CA PHE A 71 -5.94 8.89 -11.00
C PHE A 71 -6.03 9.86 -9.83
N HIS A 72 -6.67 9.39 -8.76
CA HIS A 72 -6.51 9.92 -7.43
C HIS A 72 -5.51 9.08 -6.65
N PHE A 73 -4.68 9.75 -5.84
CA PHE A 73 -3.84 9.11 -4.84
C PHE A 73 -4.39 9.41 -3.46
N VAL A 74 -4.87 8.38 -2.77
CA VAL A 74 -5.52 8.48 -1.46
C VAL A 74 -4.57 7.91 -0.41
N ASN A 75 -4.20 8.69 0.59
CA ASN A 75 -3.38 8.18 1.68
C ASN A 75 -4.19 7.18 2.52
N ILE A 76 -3.69 5.94 2.72
CA ILE A 76 -4.51 4.90 3.37
C ILE A 76 -4.82 5.20 4.84
N ARG A 77 -3.94 5.96 5.52
CA ARG A 77 -4.12 6.32 6.92
C ARG A 77 -5.27 7.30 7.10
N THR A 78 -5.33 8.35 6.28
CA THR A 78 -6.24 9.48 6.49
C THR A 78 -7.46 9.45 5.56
N GLY A 79 -7.44 8.68 4.48
CA GLY A 79 -8.50 8.66 3.47
C GLY A 79 -8.58 9.95 2.65
N THR A 80 -7.57 10.81 2.76
CA THR A 80 -7.49 12.11 2.07
C THR A 80 -6.68 12.00 0.78
N TYR A 81 -6.96 12.90 -0.15
CA TYR A 81 -6.44 12.89 -1.51
C TYR A 81 -5.19 13.78 -1.60
N LEU A 82 -4.15 13.30 -2.30
CA LEU A 82 -2.98 14.10 -2.64
C LEU A 82 -3.42 15.31 -3.46
N HIS A 83 -3.01 16.49 -3.04
CA HIS A 83 -3.46 17.77 -3.55
C HIS A 83 -2.26 18.69 -3.84
N ALA A 84 -2.26 19.30 -5.02
CA ALA A 84 -1.31 20.35 -5.37
C ALA A 84 -1.80 21.71 -4.84
N ASP A 85 -1.14 22.20 -3.80
CA ASP A 85 -1.50 23.41 -3.06
C ASP A 85 -0.56 24.58 -3.39
N GLY A 86 -1.12 25.77 -3.58
CA GLY A 86 -0.39 26.97 -4.02
C GLY A 86 -0.82 27.44 -5.42
N ASP A 87 -0.24 28.54 -5.86
CA ASP A 87 -0.54 29.20 -7.14
C ASP A 87 0.77 29.59 -7.86
N ASP A 88 0.66 30.02 -9.12
CA ASP A 88 1.76 30.62 -9.91
C ASP A 88 3.06 29.80 -9.95
N GLY A 89 2.95 28.48 -10.11
CA GLY A 89 4.10 27.60 -10.33
C GLY A 89 4.87 27.20 -9.08
N GLN A 90 4.47 27.66 -7.90
CA GLN A 90 5.04 27.22 -6.61
C GLN A 90 4.04 26.33 -5.86
N TYR A 91 3.94 25.08 -6.31
CA TYR A 91 3.05 24.11 -5.69
C TYR A 91 3.77 23.27 -4.64
N SER A 92 3.25 23.31 -3.42
CA SER A 92 3.55 22.34 -2.37
C SER A 92 2.54 21.19 -2.45
N LEU A 93 2.90 20.04 -1.89
CA LEU A 93 1.98 18.92 -1.81
C LEU A 93 1.36 18.82 -0.43
N THR A 94 0.03 18.78 -0.42
CA THR A 94 -0.75 18.53 0.77
C THR A 94 -1.73 17.39 0.58
N VAL A 95 -2.47 17.04 1.62
CA VAL A 95 -3.64 16.17 1.51
C VAL A 95 -4.90 16.91 1.92
N LYS A 96 -5.97 16.72 1.16
CA LYS A 96 -7.29 17.34 1.42
C LYS A 96 -8.41 16.31 1.24
N PRO A 97 -9.61 16.52 1.83
CA PRO A 97 -10.79 15.72 1.50
C PRO A 97 -11.10 15.75 -0.01
N LYS A 98 -11.89 14.79 -0.51
CA LYS A 98 -12.28 14.75 -1.93
C LYS A 98 -12.95 16.08 -2.31
N ALA A 99 -12.42 16.75 -3.32
CA ALA A 99 -12.95 18.01 -3.79
C ALA A 99 -14.30 17.83 -4.51
N SER A 100 -15.24 18.75 -4.27
CA SER A 100 -16.52 18.83 -4.99
C SER A 100 -16.47 19.77 -6.20
N GLU A 101 -15.61 20.79 -6.17
CA GLU A 101 -15.46 21.77 -7.24
C GLU A 101 -14.45 21.31 -8.30
N VAL A 102 -14.77 21.53 -9.58
CA VAL A 102 -13.97 21.04 -10.72
C VAL A 102 -12.50 21.48 -10.65
N THR A 103 -12.24 22.77 -10.38
CA THR A 103 -10.87 23.31 -10.27
C THR A 103 -10.09 22.65 -9.14
N GLN A 104 -10.75 22.39 -8.00
CA GLN A 104 -10.15 21.71 -6.86
C GLN A 104 -9.96 20.21 -7.12
N GLN A 105 -10.84 19.59 -7.92
CA GLN A 105 -10.69 18.21 -8.38
C GLN A 105 -9.46 18.06 -9.26
N GLN A 106 -9.21 18.99 -10.20
CA GLN A 106 -8.01 18.96 -11.05
C GLN A 106 -6.71 18.98 -10.23
N ARG A 107 -6.68 19.68 -9.09
CA ARG A 107 -5.53 19.68 -8.17
C ARG A 107 -5.31 18.33 -7.47
N GLN A 108 -6.31 17.45 -7.48
CA GLN A 108 -6.27 16.10 -6.92
C GLN A 108 -6.20 14.99 -7.98
N LEU A 109 -6.07 15.36 -9.26
CA LEU A 109 -5.99 14.43 -10.38
C LEU A 109 -4.56 14.34 -10.90
N TRP A 110 -4.12 13.10 -11.15
CA TRP A 110 -2.73 12.79 -11.47
C TRP A 110 -2.66 11.88 -12.69
N TYR A 111 -1.83 12.26 -13.65
CA TYR A 111 -1.50 11.45 -14.82
C TYR A 111 -0.14 10.79 -14.60
N LEU A 112 -0.01 9.52 -14.99
CA LEU A 112 1.25 8.81 -14.95
C LEU A 112 1.72 8.54 -16.37
N TYR A 113 3.02 8.76 -16.60
CA TYR A 113 3.65 8.56 -17.89
C TYR A 113 4.83 7.62 -17.72
N GLN A 114 4.83 6.53 -18.48
CA GLN A 114 5.90 5.54 -18.41
C GLN A 114 7.16 6.13 -19.03
N THR A 115 8.29 6.04 -18.33
CA THR A 115 9.60 6.44 -18.87
C THR A 115 10.37 5.22 -19.34
N ASP A 116 10.35 4.15 -18.54
CA ASP A 116 10.92 2.84 -18.83
C ASP A 116 10.13 1.76 -18.08
N ASP A 117 10.66 0.55 -17.96
CA ASP A 117 9.99 -0.57 -17.26
C ASP A 117 9.97 -0.42 -15.73
N LYS A 118 10.76 0.50 -15.16
CA LYS A 118 10.94 0.68 -13.71
C LYS A 118 10.33 1.98 -13.18
N TYR A 119 10.35 3.04 -13.97
CA TYR A 119 10.01 4.38 -13.52
C TYR A 119 8.87 5.01 -14.34
N CYS A 120 8.21 5.97 -13.70
CA CYS A 120 7.25 6.85 -14.33
C CYS A 120 7.46 8.29 -13.89
N ARG A 121 6.93 9.22 -14.68
CA ARG A 121 6.71 10.61 -14.30
C ARG A 121 5.25 10.80 -13.91
N ILE A 122 5.01 11.62 -12.89
CA ILE A 122 3.68 11.87 -12.34
C ILE A 122 3.35 13.35 -12.53
N GLN A 123 2.31 13.66 -13.29
CA GLN A 123 1.89 15.03 -13.59
C GLN A 123 0.55 15.35 -12.93
N ASN A 124 0.44 16.53 -12.31
CA ASN A 124 -0.84 17.03 -11.82
C ASN A 124 -1.70 17.59 -12.96
N ALA A 125 -3.02 17.31 -12.95
CA ALA A 125 -3.93 17.75 -14.00
C ALA A 125 -4.17 19.27 -14.01
N TYR A 126 -4.14 19.94 -12.85
CA TYR A 126 -4.35 21.39 -12.75
C TYR A 126 -3.19 22.18 -13.35
N ALA A 127 -1.97 21.68 -13.21
CA ALA A 127 -0.77 22.32 -13.74
C ALA A 127 -0.51 22.00 -15.22
N LYS A 128 -1.50 21.45 -15.94
CA LYS A 128 -1.42 21.22 -17.38
C LYS A 128 -1.85 22.51 -18.11
N GLY A 129 -0.91 23.43 -18.31
CA GLY A 129 -1.13 24.64 -19.11
C GLY A 129 -1.23 24.34 -20.62
N ASP A 130 -1.82 25.27 -21.38
CA ASP A 130 -2.12 25.09 -22.82
C ASP A 130 -0.87 24.84 -23.70
N ASN A 131 0.34 25.21 -23.26
CA ASN A 131 1.58 25.06 -24.03
C ASN A 131 2.83 24.65 -23.23
N ASP A 132 2.71 24.42 -21.92
CA ASP A 132 3.85 24.09 -21.05
C ASP A 132 3.62 22.78 -20.32
N ILE A 133 4.57 21.84 -20.45
CA ILE A 133 4.60 20.58 -19.68
C ILE A 133 5.11 20.90 -18.27
N THR A 134 4.27 21.61 -17.52
CA THR A 134 4.52 21.94 -16.12
C THR A 134 3.76 20.97 -15.22
N GLY A 135 4.13 20.95 -13.93
CA GLY A 135 3.34 20.23 -12.94
C GLY A 135 3.78 18.81 -12.61
N PHE A 136 5.04 18.43 -12.86
CA PHE A 136 5.54 17.11 -12.51
C PHE A 136 5.96 17.02 -11.06
N LEU A 137 5.58 15.93 -10.42
CA LEU A 137 6.01 15.56 -9.09
C LEU A 137 7.53 15.44 -9.03
N THR A 138 8.16 16.28 -8.23
CA THR A 138 9.62 16.48 -8.23
C THR A 138 10.13 16.47 -6.78
N LEU A 139 11.13 15.64 -6.50
CA LEU A 139 11.92 15.77 -5.28
C LEU A 139 12.79 17.03 -5.39
N ALA A 140 12.70 17.96 -4.45
CA ALA A 140 13.31 19.29 -4.64
C ALA A 140 14.84 19.25 -4.81
N GLU A 141 15.48 18.24 -4.25
CA GLU A 141 16.94 18.06 -4.21
C GLU A 141 17.29 16.58 -4.34
N GLN A 142 18.45 16.26 -4.92
CA GLN A 142 18.96 14.90 -5.04
C GLN A 142 19.53 14.42 -3.71
N SER A 143 18.67 14.15 -2.74
CA SER A 143 19.05 13.82 -1.37
C SER A 143 18.23 12.65 -0.81
N SER A 144 18.92 11.78 -0.07
CA SER A 144 18.31 10.68 0.70
C SER A 144 17.91 11.08 2.11
N GLU A 145 18.08 12.35 2.47
CA GLU A 145 17.64 12.88 3.75
C GLU A 145 16.12 12.86 3.88
N ASN A 146 15.65 12.75 5.12
CA ASN A 146 14.24 12.85 5.44
C ASN A 146 13.76 14.30 5.27
N TYR A 147 12.49 14.47 4.94
CA TYR A 147 11.81 15.76 4.84
C TYR A 147 12.29 16.66 3.70
N VAL A 148 12.95 16.11 2.68
CA VAL A 148 13.21 16.84 1.44
C VAL A 148 11.85 17.16 0.81
N PRO A 149 11.58 18.44 0.47
CA PRO A 149 10.29 18.82 -0.10
C PRO A 149 9.98 18.07 -1.40
N ILE A 150 8.74 17.65 -1.56
CA ILE A 150 8.21 17.20 -2.85
C ILE A 150 7.30 18.31 -3.36
N ARG A 151 7.53 18.76 -4.59
CA ARG A 151 6.87 19.90 -5.22
C ARG A 151 6.47 19.58 -6.64
N LEU A 152 5.75 20.49 -7.29
CA LEU A 152 5.60 20.44 -8.73
C LEU A 152 6.66 21.30 -9.42
N ALA A 153 7.23 20.81 -10.52
CA ALA A 153 8.15 21.56 -11.36
C ALA A 153 7.89 21.30 -12.85
N SER A 154 8.49 22.12 -13.71
CA SER A 154 8.56 21.87 -15.15
C SER A 154 9.30 20.57 -15.43
N LEU A 155 8.96 19.91 -16.53
CA LEU A 155 9.68 18.72 -16.98
C LEU A 155 11.20 18.94 -17.00
N ASN A 156 11.95 18.00 -16.44
CA ASN A 156 13.41 17.96 -16.54
C ASN A 156 13.89 16.54 -16.89
N GLU A 157 15.19 16.45 -17.18
CA GLU A 157 15.86 15.19 -17.56
C GLU A 157 16.50 14.48 -16.36
N ASP A 158 16.41 15.05 -15.15
CA ASP A 158 17.04 14.48 -13.96
C ASP A 158 16.15 13.43 -13.26
N ASP A 159 16.77 12.65 -12.39
CA ASP A 159 16.11 11.55 -11.66
C ASP A 159 15.15 12.04 -10.57
N THR A 160 15.09 13.35 -10.28
CA THR A 160 14.20 13.88 -9.23
C THR A 160 12.73 13.79 -9.60
N GLN A 161 12.42 13.63 -10.89
CA GLN A 161 11.06 13.43 -11.42
C GLN A 161 10.72 11.98 -11.72
N LEU A 162 11.66 11.05 -11.51
CA LEU A 162 11.44 9.63 -11.76
C LEU A 162 10.95 8.94 -10.48
N TRP A 163 9.77 8.32 -10.59
CA TRP A 163 9.10 7.64 -9.48
C TRP A 163 8.86 6.18 -9.82
N ARG A 164 9.30 5.30 -8.94
CA ARG A 164 8.95 3.88 -8.97
C ARG A 164 7.73 3.63 -8.10
N LEU A 165 6.76 2.90 -8.64
CA LEU A 165 5.54 2.51 -7.95
C LEU A 165 5.64 1.04 -7.50
N ASN A 166 5.98 0.82 -6.23
CA ASN A 166 6.03 -0.54 -5.68
C ASN A 166 4.63 -0.93 -5.21
N ASN A 167 3.98 -1.86 -5.91
CA ASN A 167 2.64 -2.32 -5.56
C ASN A 167 2.66 -3.21 -4.29
N ARG A 168 1.97 -2.76 -3.24
CA ARG A 168 1.83 -3.36 -1.91
C ARG A 168 0.47 -4.00 -1.66
N ALA A 169 -0.37 -4.05 -2.70
CA ALA A 169 -1.57 -4.84 -2.70
C ALA A 169 -1.57 -5.80 -3.88
N ARG A 170 -2.39 -6.85 -3.78
CA ARG A 170 -2.74 -7.73 -4.88
C ARG A 170 -4.24 -7.98 -4.83
N THR A 171 -4.87 -8.08 -5.98
CA THR A 171 -6.27 -8.51 -6.07
C THR A 171 -6.41 -9.95 -5.60
N GLY A 172 -7.62 -10.34 -5.18
CA GLY A 172 -7.86 -11.72 -4.79
C GLY A 172 -7.55 -12.73 -5.91
N ALA A 173 -7.83 -12.38 -7.17
CA ALA A 173 -7.49 -13.19 -8.34
C ALA A 173 -5.97 -13.33 -8.57
N GLU A 174 -5.19 -12.27 -8.36
CA GLU A 174 -3.73 -12.33 -8.42
C GLU A 174 -3.16 -13.24 -7.33
N ILE A 175 -3.65 -13.09 -6.09
CA ILE A 175 -3.22 -13.94 -4.97
C ILE A 175 -3.59 -15.40 -5.22
N GLN A 176 -4.79 -15.68 -5.72
CA GLN A 176 -5.21 -17.03 -6.07
C GLN A 176 -4.29 -17.65 -7.12
N LYS A 177 -3.95 -16.90 -8.18
CA LYS A 177 -2.98 -17.34 -9.18
C LYS A 177 -1.58 -17.58 -8.61
N MET A 178 -1.13 -16.76 -7.66
CA MET A 178 0.14 -17.00 -6.95
C MET A 178 0.06 -18.30 -6.11
N ALA A 179 -1.06 -18.53 -5.45
CA ALA A 179 -1.29 -19.68 -4.59
C ALA A 179 -1.40 -21.01 -5.36
N GLU A 180 -1.87 -21.01 -6.62
CA GLU A 180 -1.94 -22.19 -7.49
C GLU A 180 -0.60 -22.92 -7.65
N HIS A 181 0.51 -22.18 -7.59
CA HIS A 181 1.85 -22.74 -7.71
C HIS A 181 2.43 -23.26 -6.39
N ILE A 182 1.74 -23.07 -5.27
CA ILE A 182 2.16 -23.50 -3.95
C ILE A 182 1.32 -24.71 -3.54
N PRO A 183 1.90 -25.92 -3.43
CA PRO A 183 1.13 -27.15 -3.19
C PRO A 183 0.19 -27.09 -1.98
N LEU A 184 0.56 -26.34 -0.93
CA LEU A 184 -0.24 -26.18 0.29
C LEU A 184 -1.42 -25.22 0.12
N LEU A 185 -1.41 -24.37 -0.92
CA LEU A 185 -2.40 -23.32 -1.15
C LEU A 185 -3.07 -23.43 -2.53
N LYS A 186 -2.85 -24.53 -3.25
CA LYS A 186 -3.39 -24.75 -4.60
C LYS A 186 -4.91 -24.56 -4.71
N ASP A 187 -5.63 -24.82 -3.61
CA ASP A 187 -7.10 -24.72 -3.53
C ASP A 187 -7.56 -23.46 -2.77
N ALA A 188 -6.68 -22.47 -2.60
CA ALA A 188 -7.00 -21.22 -1.92
C ALA A 188 -8.10 -20.46 -2.67
N LYS A 189 -9.12 -20.02 -1.93
CA LYS A 189 -10.25 -19.25 -2.47
C LYS A 189 -10.27 -17.86 -1.89
N SER A 190 -10.27 -16.85 -2.76
CA SER A 190 -10.60 -15.49 -2.37
C SER A 190 -12.11 -15.34 -2.27
N LEU A 191 -12.61 -14.76 -1.18
CA LEU A 191 -14.01 -14.37 -1.08
C LEU A 191 -14.34 -13.11 -1.91
N LEU A 192 -13.32 -12.31 -2.25
CA LEU A 192 -13.43 -11.03 -2.94
C LEU A 192 -12.38 -10.90 -4.06
N PRO A 193 -12.53 -11.67 -5.16
CA PRO A 193 -11.47 -11.84 -6.17
C PRO A 193 -11.05 -10.55 -6.88
N THR A 194 -11.94 -9.55 -6.96
CA THR A 194 -11.69 -8.29 -7.68
C THR A 194 -11.14 -7.18 -6.80
N LEU A 195 -11.20 -7.32 -5.47
CA LEU A 195 -10.78 -6.26 -4.56
C LEU A 195 -9.31 -6.44 -4.15
N PRO A 196 -8.58 -5.32 -3.96
CA PRO A 196 -7.19 -5.37 -3.52
C PRO A 196 -7.10 -5.77 -2.04
N TYR A 197 -6.15 -6.65 -1.76
CA TYR A 197 -5.71 -7.02 -0.43
C TYR A 197 -4.34 -6.40 -0.15
N LEU A 198 -4.30 -5.53 0.85
CA LEU A 198 -3.10 -4.91 1.41
C LEU A 198 -2.28 -5.95 2.17
N GLN A 199 -1.02 -6.14 1.77
CA GLN A 199 -0.05 -6.81 2.63
C GLN A 199 0.52 -5.81 3.62
N VAL A 200 0.22 -6.02 4.90
CA VAL A 200 0.80 -5.25 6.00
C VAL A 200 2.25 -5.73 6.23
N PRO A 201 3.23 -4.85 6.54
CA PRO A 201 4.59 -5.27 6.83
C PRO A 201 4.66 -6.32 7.96
N ASN A 202 5.55 -7.30 7.85
CA ASN A 202 5.70 -8.37 8.84
C ASN A 202 5.87 -7.87 10.30
N PRO A 203 6.66 -6.79 10.57
CA PRO A 203 6.75 -6.23 11.92
C PRO A 203 5.42 -5.73 12.48
N MET A 204 4.47 -5.34 11.63
CA MET A 204 3.15 -4.89 12.05
C MET A 204 2.20 -6.04 12.40
N PHE A 205 2.21 -7.16 11.68
CA PHE A 205 1.51 -8.37 12.12
C PHE A 205 2.00 -8.81 13.50
N ALA A 206 3.33 -8.78 13.71
CA ALA A 206 3.92 -9.10 15.01
C ALA A 206 3.46 -8.12 16.10
N SER A 207 3.38 -6.82 15.79
CA SER A 207 2.87 -5.81 16.72
C SER A 207 1.40 -6.03 17.09
N ILE A 208 0.53 -6.29 16.11
CA ILE A 208 -0.90 -6.55 16.33
C ILE A 208 -1.08 -7.82 17.20
N CYS A 209 -0.33 -8.88 16.90
CA CYS A 209 -0.37 -10.12 17.67
C CYS A 209 0.04 -9.90 19.14
N LYS A 210 1.14 -9.17 19.37
CA LYS A 210 1.61 -8.82 20.73
C LYS A 210 0.57 -7.99 21.48
N GLU A 211 -0.07 -7.04 20.81
CA GLU A 211 -1.12 -6.22 21.42
C GLU A 211 -2.35 -7.06 21.80
N ALA A 212 -2.80 -7.95 20.92
CA ALA A 212 -3.93 -8.85 21.18
C ALA A 212 -3.62 -9.83 22.33
N LYS A 213 -2.39 -10.36 22.41
CA LYS A 213 -1.93 -11.16 23.56
C LYS A 213 -1.94 -10.36 24.86
N ALA A 214 -1.45 -9.12 24.83
CA ALA A 214 -1.41 -8.26 26.02
C ALA A 214 -2.81 -7.91 26.55
N LYS A 215 -3.83 -7.85 25.67
CA LYS A 215 -5.23 -7.65 26.03
C LYS A 215 -5.92 -8.93 26.54
N GLY A 216 -5.29 -10.09 26.36
CA GLY A 216 -5.86 -11.39 26.71
C GLY A 216 -6.81 -11.98 25.65
N ASP A 217 -6.88 -11.36 24.46
CA ASP A 217 -7.70 -11.85 23.34
C ASP A 217 -7.10 -13.13 22.73
N ILE A 218 -5.76 -13.23 22.76
CA ILE A 218 -5.00 -14.42 22.38
C ILE A 218 -4.31 -14.95 23.63
N LEU A 219 -4.57 -16.22 23.96
CA LEU A 219 -3.99 -16.89 25.12
C LEU A 219 -2.64 -17.54 24.77
N ASP A 220 -1.63 -17.44 25.65
CA ASP A 220 -0.35 -18.19 25.54
C ASP A 220 -0.52 -19.65 26.00
N LEU A 221 -1.52 -20.35 25.46
CA LEU A 221 -1.80 -21.75 25.78
C LEU A 221 -1.35 -22.66 24.64
N ASN A 222 -0.37 -23.54 24.91
CA ASN A 222 0.02 -24.64 24.03
C ASN A 222 -1.00 -25.79 24.12
N HIS A 223 -2.23 -25.57 23.66
CA HIS A 223 -3.27 -26.59 23.71
C HIS A 223 -4.15 -26.55 22.46
N ALA A 224 -4.11 -27.64 21.67
CA ALA A 224 -4.69 -27.75 20.33
C ALA A 224 -6.16 -27.30 20.17
N ARG A 225 -6.96 -27.35 21.23
CA ARG A 225 -8.36 -26.83 21.22
C ARG A 225 -8.45 -25.30 21.15
N PHE A 226 -7.46 -24.60 21.70
CA PHE A 226 -7.42 -23.13 21.73
C PHE A 226 -6.71 -22.56 20.49
N ASP A 227 -5.91 -23.35 19.78
CA ASP A 227 -5.19 -22.90 18.57
C ASP A 227 -6.14 -22.31 17.51
N GLN A 228 -7.30 -22.93 17.28
CA GLN A 228 -8.29 -22.42 16.34
C GLN A 228 -8.92 -21.11 16.81
N GLN A 229 -9.30 -21.03 18.09
CA GLN A 229 -9.88 -19.81 18.67
C GLN A 229 -8.88 -18.64 18.64
N GLN A 230 -7.61 -18.89 18.96
CA GLN A 230 -6.53 -17.90 18.90
C GLN A 230 -6.31 -17.37 17.49
N ILE A 231 -6.44 -18.22 16.46
CA ILE A 231 -6.32 -17.80 15.05
C ILE A 231 -7.46 -16.89 14.63
N PHE A 232 -8.70 -17.22 15.00
CA PHE A 232 -9.85 -16.35 14.74
C PHE A 232 -9.74 -15.03 15.52
N ALA A 233 -9.34 -15.07 16.79
CA ALA A 233 -9.08 -13.88 17.59
C ALA A 233 -7.98 -13.00 16.98
N PHE A 234 -6.93 -13.60 16.41
CA PHE A 234 -5.89 -12.85 15.71
C PHE A 234 -6.41 -12.20 14.43
N LYS A 235 -7.19 -12.93 13.62
CA LYS A 235 -7.82 -12.33 12.42
C LYS A 235 -8.72 -11.16 12.82
N GLU A 236 -9.53 -11.32 13.87
CA GLU A 236 -10.36 -10.24 14.40
C GLU A 236 -9.53 -9.05 14.89
N ALA A 237 -8.39 -9.29 15.57
CA ALA A 237 -7.49 -8.22 15.98
C ALA A 237 -6.90 -7.44 14.79
N VAL A 238 -6.57 -8.13 13.69
CA VAL A 238 -6.12 -7.48 12.44
C VAL A 238 -7.23 -6.64 11.83
N ASP A 239 -8.45 -7.18 11.75
CA ASP A 239 -9.61 -6.48 11.19
C ASP A 239 -9.96 -5.22 12.03
N ASN A 240 -9.95 -5.35 13.36
CA ASN A 240 -10.17 -4.23 14.29
C ASN A 240 -9.07 -3.17 14.18
N TRP A 241 -7.81 -3.58 14.11
CA TRP A 241 -6.69 -2.66 13.88
C TRP A 241 -6.84 -1.90 12.56
N ALA A 242 -7.22 -2.60 11.48
CA ALA A 242 -7.38 -2.02 10.15
C ALA A 242 -8.49 -0.95 10.17
N ASN A 243 -9.67 -1.28 10.71
CA ASN A 243 -10.80 -0.36 10.83
C ASN A 243 -10.47 0.88 11.69
N ALA A 244 -9.71 0.69 12.77
CA ALA A 244 -9.29 1.80 13.63
C ALA A 244 -8.26 2.71 12.95
N SER A 245 -7.31 2.10 12.22
CA SER A 245 -6.08 2.77 11.76
C SER A 245 -6.10 3.27 10.33
N LEU A 246 -6.94 2.70 9.47
CA LEU A 246 -6.99 2.99 8.04
C LEU A 246 -8.33 3.63 7.72
N LYS A 247 -8.31 4.73 6.97
CA LYS A 247 -9.50 5.52 6.64
C LYS A 247 -9.83 5.54 5.15
N ALA A 248 -8.91 5.13 4.29
CA ALA A 248 -9.25 4.81 2.91
C ALA A 248 -10.08 3.52 2.85
N ASP A 249 -10.95 3.40 1.85
CA ASP A 249 -11.89 2.30 1.68
C ASP A 249 -11.54 1.43 0.45
N LYS A 250 -12.36 0.39 0.21
CA LYS A 250 -12.32 -0.49 -0.99
C LYS A 250 -11.06 -1.35 -1.13
N PHE A 251 -10.46 -1.71 0.00
CA PHE A 251 -9.45 -2.76 0.09
C PHE A 251 -9.60 -3.52 1.41
N PHE A 252 -8.95 -4.66 1.52
CA PHE A 252 -8.89 -5.48 2.74
C PHE A 252 -7.45 -5.64 3.20
N VAL A 253 -7.22 -5.94 4.47
CA VAL A 253 -5.90 -6.43 4.90
C VAL A 253 -5.85 -7.93 4.61
N LEU A 254 -4.80 -8.39 3.94
CA LEU A 254 -4.63 -9.82 3.68
C LEU A 254 -4.42 -10.57 4.99
N THR A 255 -5.31 -11.48 5.34
CA THR A 255 -5.12 -12.41 6.46
C THR A 255 -5.75 -13.73 6.08
N GLY A 256 -4.97 -14.55 5.38
CA GLY A 256 -5.41 -15.84 4.91
C GLY A 256 -5.44 -16.86 6.03
N LEU A 257 -6.38 -17.79 5.95
CA LEU A 257 -6.53 -18.91 6.88
C LEU A 257 -6.36 -20.22 6.12
N ALA A 258 -5.59 -21.14 6.69
CA ALA A 258 -5.42 -22.50 6.20
C ALA A 258 -5.87 -23.48 7.27
N PHE A 259 -6.79 -24.39 6.93
CA PHE A 259 -7.32 -25.42 7.81
C PHE A 259 -6.90 -26.78 7.29
N GLY A 260 -6.46 -27.67 8.16
CA GLY A 260 -6.04 -29.02 7.80
C GLY A 260 -5.94 -29.92 9.01
N GLU A 261 -5.16 -30.99 8.88
CA GLU A 261 -4.97 -31.97 9.95
C GLU A 261 -3.51 -32.43 10.02
N LYS A 262 -3.05 -32.68 11.25
CA LYS A 262 -1.78 -33.35 11.53
C LYS A 262 -2.02 -34.50 12.48
N ASN A 263 -1.67 -35.72 12.06
CA ASN A 263 -1.88 -36.94 12.85
C ASN A 263 -3.34 -37.11 13.35
N GLY A 264 -4.31 -36.76 12.50
CA GLY A 264 -5.74 -36.82 12.82
C GLY A 264 -6.28 -35.69 13.70
N SER A 265 -5.43 -34.78 14.18
CA SER A 265 -5.85 -33.60 14.94
C SER A 265 -6.07 -32.40 14.00
N PRO A 266 -7.19 -31.67 14.12
CA PRO A 266 -7.40 -30.43 13.38
C PRO A 266 -6.30 -29.42 13.64
N GLN A 267 -5.88 -28.72 12.61
CA GLN A 267 -4.87 -27.67 12.66
C GLN A 267 -5.34 -26.47 11.84
N THR A 268 -4.95 -25.28 12.27
CA THR A 268 -5.19 -24.05 11.53
C THR A 268 -3.91 -23.22 11.52
N SER A 269 -3.71 -22.41 10.48
CA SER A 269 -2.60 -21.47 10.38
C SER A 269 -3.06 -20.20 9.67
N VAL A 270 -2.37 -19.10 9.96
CA VAL A 270 -2.54 -17.82 9.27
C VAL A 270 -1.46 -17.70 8.20
N TRP A 271 -1.79 -17.13 7.06
CA TRP A 271 -0.83 -16.88 5.98
C TRP A 271 -1.05 -15.53 5.33
N GLY A 272 -0.02 -15.04 4.64
CA GLY A 272 -0.04 -13.79 3.90
C GLY A 272 1.07 -13.76 2.85
N LEU A 273 1.24 -12.63 2.19
CA LEU A 273 2.36 -12.44 1.27
C LEU A 273 3.61 -12.01 2.03
N GLU A 274 4.75 -12.57 1.67
CA GLU A 274 6.01 -12.20 2.29
C GLU A 274 6.56 -10.90 1.68
N ASP A 275 7.07 -10.04 2.56
CA ASP A 275 7.68 -8.77 2.22
C ASP A 275 9.22 -8.86 2.33
N GLN A 276 9.84 -9.79 1.60
CA GLN A 276 11.28 -10.06 1.73
C GLN A 276 12.16 -8.95 1.15
N SER A 277 11.81 -8.40 -0.02
CA SER A 277 12.73 -7.56 -0.81
C SER A 277 12.40 -6.07 -0.80
N GLN A 278 11.35 -5.63 -0.10
CA GLN A 278 10.80 -4.26 -0.19
C GLN A 278 10.33 -3.82 -1.60
N GLU A 279 10.64 -4.59 -2.64
CA GLU A 279 10.37 -4.25 -4.02
C GLU A 279 9.07 -4.90 -4.49
N GLU A 280 8.84 -6.18 -4.15
CA GLU A 280 7.68 -6.93 -4.65
C GLU A 280 7.12 -7.93 -3.63
N LEU A 281 5.81 -8.15 -3.73
CA LEU A 281 5.10 -9.22 -3.04
C LEU A 281 5.04 -10.42 -3.98
N LYS A 282 5.91 -11.40 -3.75
CA LYS A 282 6.08 -12.57 -4.63
C LYS A 282 5.92 -13.90 -3.92
N ASP A 283 6.28 -13.95 -2.65
CA ASP A 283 6.28 -15.19 -1.90
C ASP A 283 5.10 -15.23 -0.92
N ILE A 284 4.73 -16.44 -0.50
CA ILE A 284 3.72 -16.66 0.53
C ILE A 284 4.42 -17.19 1.77
N ALA A 285 4.05 -16.66 2.93
CA ALA A 285 4.57 -17.09 4.21
C ALA A 285 3.43 -17.34 5.19
N PHE A 286 3.66 -18.24 6.13
CA PHE A 286 2.72 -18.55 7.20
C PHE A 286 3.15 -17.86 8.48
N PHE A 287 2.18 -17.33 9.21
CA PHE A 287 2.40 -16.63 10.47
C PHE A 287 2.15 -17.60 11.64
N ASP A 288 3.21 -17.84 12.41
CA ASP A 288 3.15 -18.58 13.67
C ASP A 288 2.78 -17.60 14.79
N ILE A 289 1.53 -17.66 15.25
CA ILE A 289 1.01 -16.77 16.31
C ILE A 289 1.72 -16.99 17.65
N LEU A 290 2.19 -18.21 17.91
CA LEU A 290 2.88 -18.54 19.16
C LEU A 290 4.27 -17.91 19.17
N LYS A 291 5.00 -18.03 18.07
CA LYS A 291 6.35 -17.45 17.90
C LYS A 291 6.34 -15.98 17.46
N VAL A 292 5.19 -15.48 17.02
CA VAL A 292 4.98 -14.11 16.54
C VAL A 292 5.91 -13.78 15.36
N ASN A 293 6.02 -14.69 14.40
CA ASN A 293 6.86 -14.52 13.22
C ASN A 293 6.30 -15.20 11.98
N PHE A 294 6.78 -14.79 10.81
CA PHE A 294 6.53 -15.48 9.55
C PHE A 294 7.57 -16.58 9.32
N SER A 295 7.14 -17.65 8.67
CA SER A 295 7.99 -18.77 8.24
C SER A 295 7.50 -19.32 6.90
N ALA A 296 8.43 -19.62 6.01
CA ALA A 296 8.17 -20.34 4.77
C ALA A 296 7.97 -21.86 5.01
N ASP A 297 8.48 -22.38 6.13
CA ASP A 297 8.48 -23.83 6.45
C ASP A 297 7.22 -24.29 7.21
N ALA A 298 6.32 -23.35 7.55
CA ALA A 298 5.00 -23.66 8.05
C ALA A 298 4.00 -23.71 6.88
N PRO A 299 2.84 -24.38 7.02
CA PRO A 299 2.37 -25.17 8.14
C PRO A 299 3.01 -26.57 8.16
N THR A 300 3.11 -27.17 9.34
CA THR A 300 3.58 -28.57 9.50
C THR A 300 2.48 -29.61 9.23
N PHE A 301 1.44 -29.22 8.49
CA PHE A 301 0.26 -30.01 8.16
C PHE A 301 -0.16 -29.73 6.71
N THR A 302 -0.91 -30.65 6.10
CA THR A 302 -1.47 -30.45 4.76
C THR A 302 -2.81 -29.71 4.85
N PRO A 303 -2.95 -28.50 4.30
CA PRO A 303 -4.24 -27.81 4.28
C PRO A 303 -5.27 -28.58 3.45
N LYS A 304 -6.49 -28.70 3.99
CA LYS A 304 -7.68 -29.22 3.31
C LYS A 304 -8.58 -28.10 2.80
N SER A 305 -8.49 -26.91 3.39
CA SER A 305 -9.26 -25.74 2.98
C SER A 305 -8.49 -24.48 3.28
N VAL A 306 -8.48 -23.54 2.33
CA VAL A 306 -7.70 -22.32 2.43
C VAL A 306 -8.55 -21.17 1.91
N PHE A 307 -8.66 -20.10 2.68
CA PHE A 307 -9.50 -18.95 2.35
C PHE A 307 -8.80 -17.65 2.72
N PHE A 308 -9.16 -16.57 2.03
CA PHE A 308 -8.70 -15.21 2.32
C PHE A 308 -9.67 -14.17 1.74
#